data_AF-M4BW22-F1
#
_entry.id   AF-M4BW22-F1
#
_cell.length_a   1.000
_cell.length_b   1.000
_cell.length_c   1.000
_cell.angle_alpha   90.00
_cell.angle_beta   90.00
_cell.angle_gamma   90.00
#
_symmetry.space_group_name_H-M   'P 1'
#
loop_
_entity.id
_entity.type
_entity.pdbx_description
1 polymer ?
#
loop_
_entity_poly.entity_id
_entity_poly.type
_entity_poly.pdbx_seq_one_letter_code
_entity_poly.pdbx_strand_id
1 'polypeptide(L)'
;MRTRHLVFLAFILADDIVLKVAALDLRSESRLNAAGSTADGVQQLHDVAESTTELAVQGEEERAFNWFPSRARAEELVSRIWNRPRRYTRLPTAMTDPDPDPVIPFEVLEKRVQEGIKTSTGNLGILADLMGTKSDKDLVHLVHLVNFLHWLRSRPDMESKADGLQKLLIDWHDHPRKVLPEVWKQNEMTSKEVLDIVKSWEVEKKMWLEFVELSRPKEGDSMYLKGALKDLLDAYPYDHNVRYGVFFQKMLEDTDLKEVAKSMQTELFAQHIAGKKTPRNVLNNAFNALSMSHELREFRAFKAFTLQYAEAKGGNTLREEAEEAFAKAERGERIEAIQSFMKKCNIYHQKE
;
A
#
# COMPACT_ATOMS: atom_id res chain seq x y z
N MET A 1 54.13 -10.57 8.04
CA MET A 1 52.86 -11.11 7.50
C MET A 1 51.72 -10.46 8.27
N ARG A 2 50.91 -9.60 7.63
CA ARG A 2 49.71 -9.00 8.24
C ARG A 2 48.49 -9.56 7.51
N THR A 3 47.62 -10.22 8.26
CA THR A 3 46.38 -10.82 7.76
C THR A 3 45.43 -9.69 7.35
N ARG A 4 45.22 -9.55 6.04
CA ARG A 4 44.25 -8.62 5.45
C ARG A 4 42.86 -9.18 5.74
N HIS A 5 42.03 -8.43 6.47
CA HIS A 5 40.64 -8.81 6.67
C HIS A 5 39.86 -8.29 5.45
N LEU A 6 39.52 -9.20 4.54
CA LEU A 6 38.59 -8.97 3.44
C LEU A 6 37.17 -9.14 4.00
N VAL A 7 36.39 -8.07 4.04
CA VAL A 7 34.95 -8.16 4.30
C VAL A 7 34.27 -8.53 2.97
N PHE A 8 33.61 -9.68 2.94
CA PHE A 8 32.75 -10.09 1.82
C PHE A 8 31.34 -9.52 2.04
N LEU A 9 30.88 -8.70 1.10
CA LEU A 9 29.47 -8.33 0.99
C LEU A 9 28.74 -9.41 0.21
N ALA A 10 27.75 -10.05 0.82
CA ALA A 10 26.83 -10.94 0.13
C ALA A 10 25.71 -10.12 -0.51
N PHE A 11 25.42 -10.40 -1.78
CA PHE A 11 24.26 -9.85 -2.48
C PHE A 11 23.00 -10.56 -2.00
N ILE A 12 21.95 -9.80 -1.68
CA ILE A 12 20.57 -10.33 -1.70
C ILE A 12 19.87 -9.59 -2.84
N LEU A 13 19.52 -10.34 -3.89
CA LEU A 13 18.63 -9.86 -4.94
C LEU A 13 17.22 -10.29 -4.56
N ALA A 14 16.37 -9.31 -4.27
CA ALA A 14 14.92 -9.44 -4.33
C ALA A 14 14.43 -8.28 -5.22
N ASP A 15 13.71 -8.63 -6.29
CA ASP A 15 12.95 -7.72 -7.15
C ASP A 15 13.70 -6.50 -7.74
N ASP A 16 14.83 -6.73 -8.42
CA ASP A 16 15.53 -5.73 -9.26
C ASP A 16 15.98 -4.42 -8.56
N ILE A 17 15.97 -4.34 -7.23
CA ILE A 17 16.50 -3.18 -6.51
C ILE A 17 17.98 -3.40 -6.17
N VAL A 18 18.85 -2.64 -6.84
CA VAL A 18 20.27 -2.53 -6.45
C VAL A 18 20.40 -1.52 -5.31
N LEU A 19 20.50 -2.01 -4.07
CA LEU A 19 20.87 -1.15 -2.94
C LEU A 19 22.36 -0.76 -3.08
N LYS A 20 22.65 0.54 -3.24
CA LYS A 20 24.02 1.07 -3.19
C LYS A 20 24.58 0.86 -1.78
N VAL A 21 25.70 0.15 -1.67
CA VAL A 21 26.44 -0.01 -0.41
C VAL A 21 27.67 0.89 -0.43
N ALA A 22 27.85 1.72 0.60
CA ALA A 22 29.09 2.42 0.84
C ALA A 22 30.12 1.47 1.48
N ALA A 23 31.30 1.34 0.88
CA ALA A 23 32.42 0.63 1.49
C ALA A 23 33.10 1.55 2.51
N LEU A 24 33.07 1.20 3.80
CA LEU A 24 33.86 1.87 4.82
C LEU A 24 35.22 1.17 4.97
N ASP A 25 36.30 1.88 4.63
CA ASP A 25 37.66 1.48 4.98
C ASP A 25 37.89 1.80 6.47
N LEU A 26 37.87 0.78 7.33
CA LEU A 26 38.16 0.94 8.75
C LEU A 26 39.69 1.03 8.96
N ARG A 27 40.28 2.15 8.54
CA ARG A 27 41.61 2.57 8.99
C ARG A 27 41.48 3.62 10.08
N SER A 28 41.12 3.19 11.29
CA SER A 28 41.65 3.71 12.56
C SER A 28 40.79 3.19 13.71
N GLU A 29 41.42 2.49 14.65
CA GLU A 29 40.81 2.11 15.94
C GLU A 29 40.31 3.32 16.75
N SER A 30 40.69 4.54 16.37
CA SER A 30 40.32 5.79 17.05
C SER A 30 38.85 6.19 16.90
N ARG A 31 38.09 5.61 15.96
CA ARG A 31 36.68 6.01 15.71
C ARG A 31 35.63 5.13 16.40
N LEU A 32 36.01 3.98 16.96
CA LEU A 32 35.07 3.09 17.65
C LEU A 32 34.77 3.50 19.10
N ASN A 33 35.54 4.44 19.67
CA ASN A 33 35.36 4.88 21.06
C ASN A 33 34.54 6.18 21.22
N ALA A 34 34.00 6.76 20.15
CA ALA A 34 33.19 7.99 20.22
C ALA A 34 31.66 7.75 20.27
N ALA A 35 31.18 6.52 20.08
CA ALA A 35 29.76 6.19 20.11
C ALA A 35 29.34 5.60 21.48
N GLY A 36 29.68 6.31 22.54
CA GLY A 36 29.11 6.06 23.87
C GLY A 36 27.90 6.98 24.08
N SER A 37 26.69 6.42 24.02
CA SER A 37 25.46 6.92 24.65
C SER A 37 25.15 8.43 24.51
N THR A 38 24.42 8.83 23.46
CA THR A 38 23.26 9.77 23.45
C THR A 38 22.83 10.11 22.02
N ALA A 39 21.61 10.62 21.86
CA ALA A 39 20.91 10.85 20.60
C ALA A 39 21.53 11.91 19.65
N ASP A 40 22.61 12.60 20.05
CA ASP A 40 23.30 13.60 19.23
C ASP A 40 24.34 13.02 18.24
N GLY A 41 24.62 11.71 18.30
CA GLY A 41 25.63 11.07 17.44
C GLY A 41 25.27 10.96 15.96
N VAL A 42 24.00 11.08 15.60
CA VAL A 42 23.53 10.97 14.19
C VAL A 42 23.71 12.30 13.44
N GLN A 43 23.60 13.44 14.14
CA GLN A 43 23.81 14.77 13.55
C GLN A 43 25.28 15.00 13.18
N GLN A 44 26.22 14.55 14.02
CA GLN A 44 27.66 14.68 13.76
C GLN A 44 28.17 13.85 12.57
N LEU A 45 27.50 12.75 12.21
CA LEU A 45 27.85 11.96 11.04
C LEU A 45 27.42 12.62 9.73
N HIS A 46 26.35 13.42 9.76
CA HIS A 46 25.88 14.19 8.60
C HIS A 46 26.80 15.38 8.30
N ASP A 47 27.24 16.10 9.33
CA ASP A 47 28.15 17.25 9.19
C ASP A 47 29.57 16.84 8.74
N VAL A 48 30.05 15.65 9.14
CA VAL A 48 31.34 15.12 8.69
C VAL A 48 31.28 14.64 7.23
N ALA A 49 30.14 14.11 6.79
CA ALA A 49 29.93 13.69 5.40
C ALA A 49 29.87 14.90 4.44
N GLU A 50 29.21 15.99 4.83
CA GLU A 50 29.16 17.21 4.02
C GLU A 50 30.51 17.93 3.97
N SER A 51 31.25 17.97 5.09
CA SER A 51 32.61 18.53 5.16
C SER A 51 33.65 17.78 4.31
N THR A 52 33.48 16.48 4.07
CA THR A 52 34.41 15.70 3.22
C THR A 52 34.14 15.84 1.73
N THR A 53 32.93 16.22 1.31
CA THR A 53 32.61 16.53 -0.08
C THR A 53 33.23 17.85 -0.56
N GLU A 54 33.39 18.85 0.31
CA GLU A 54 33.98 20.15 -0.08
C GLU A 54 35.52 20.15 -0.11
N LEU A 55 36.18 19.22 0.59
CA LEU A 55 37.65 19.09 0.59
C LEU A 55 38.21 18.19 -0.52
N ALA A 56 37.36 17.52 -1.31
CA ALA A 56 37.78 16.62 -2.40
C ALA A 56 37.89 17.28 -3.78
N VAL A 57 37.84 18.62 -3.87
CA VAL A 57 37.96 19.36 -5.15
C VAL A 57 39.41 19.84 -5.43
N GLN A 58 40.38 19.53 -4.58
CA GLN A 58 41.78 19.87 -4.85
C GLN A 58 42.69 18.65 -4.86
N GLY A 59 42.80 18.07 -6.06
CA GLY A 59 43.97 17.35 -6.53
C GLY A 59 44.05 15.90 -6.07
N GLU A 60 43.72 14.96 -6.94
CA GLU A 60 44.41 13.67 -6.98
C GLU A 60 44.23 12.98 -8.35
N GLU A 61 45.33 12.42 -8.83
CA GLU A 61 45.51 11.79 -10.13
C GLU A 61 44.51 10.63 -10.38
N GLU A 62 43.85 10.66 -11.53
CA GLU A 62 43.10 9.52 -12.06
C GLU A 62 44.03 8.33 -12.34
N ARG A 63 44.21 7.46 -11.35
CA ARG A 63 44.59 6.07 -11.62
C ARG A 63 43.35 5.29 -11.99
N ALA A 64 43.15 5.10 -13.29
CA ALA A 64 42.11 4.26 -13.86
C ALA A 64 42.17 2.84 -13.25
N PHE A 65 41.30 2.58 -12.27
CA PHE A 65 41.12 1.26 -11.69
C PHE A 65 40.37 0.41 -12.73
N ASN A 66 41.07 -0.54 -13.35
CA ASN A 66 40.46 -1.38 -14.38
C ASN A 66 39.51 -2.40 -13.73
N TRP A 67 38.20 -2.14 -13.80
CA TRP A 67 37.14 -2.91 -13.16
C TRP A 67 36.88 -4.29 -13.79
N PHE A 68 37.36 -4.55 -15.01
CA PHE A 68 37.02 -5.74 -15.78
C PHE A 68 37.52 -7.07 -15.19
N PRO A 69 38.76 -7.21 -14.67
CA PRO A 69 39.23 -8.46 -14.08
C PRO A 69 38.50 -8.85 -12.79
N SER A 70 37.95 -7.85 -12.08
CA SER A 70 37.25 -8.02 -10.80
C SER A 70 35.84 -8.59 -11.00
N ARG A 71 35.16 -8.18 -12.07
CA ARG A 71 33.81 -8.63 -12.40
C ARG A 71 33.77 -10.08 -12.88
N ALA A 72 34.64 -10.46 -13.81
CA ALA A 72 34.71 -11.83 -14.31
C ALA A 72 35.04 -12.83 -13.19
N ARG A 73 35.91 -12.42 -12.26
CA ARG A 73 36.28 -13.24 -11.09
C ARG A 73 35.15 -13.33 -10.06
N ALA A 74 34.33 -12.29 -9.91
CA ALA A 74 33.13 -12.32 -9.07
C ALA A 74 32.03 -13.20 -9.68
N GLU A 75 31.77 -13.08 -10.98
CA GLU A 75 30.80 -13.90 -11.71
C GLU A 75 31.21 -15.39 -11.70
N GLU A 76 32.50 -15.69 -11.87
CA GLU A 76 33.03 -17.04 -11.74
C GLU A 76 32.85 -17.62 -10.32
N LEU A 77 33.04 -16.81 -9.27
CA LEU A 77 32.87 -17.24 -7.89
C LEU A 77 31.39 -17.56 -7.58
N VAL A 78 30.48 -16.71 -8.03
CA VAL A 78 29.02 -16.89 -7.86
C VAL A 78 28.56 -18.14 -8.60
N SER A 79 29.01 -18.35 -9.84
CA SER A 79 28.68 -19.54 -10.63
C SER A 79 29.19 -20.83 -9.97
N ARG A 80 30.39 -20.83 -9.38
CA ARG A 80 30.90 -21.99 -8.62
C ARG A 80 30.13 -22.26 -7.32
N ILE A 81 29.56 -21.26 -6.69
CA ILE A 81 28.74 -21.41 -5.48
C ILE A 81 27.38 -21.99 -5.84
N TRP A 82 26.77 -21.53 -6.93
CA TRP A 82 25.42 -21.91 -7.33
C TRP A 82 25.34 -23.28 -8.04
N ASN A 83 26.38 -23.66 -8.79
CA ASN A 83 26.40 -24.89 -9.58
C ASN A 83 27.04 -26.11 -8.89
N ARG A 84 27.35 -26.03 -7.59
CA ARG A 84 27.74 -27.23 -6.82
C ARG A 84 26.49 -28.04 -6.45
N PRO A 85 26.46 -29.36 -6.68
CA PRO A 85 25.38 -30.20 -6.19
C PRO A 85 25.34 -30.12 -4.66
N ARG A 86 24.26 -29.55 -4.13
CA ARG A 86 24.11 -29.27 -2.70
C ARG A 86 23.97 -30.59 -1.95
N ARG A 87 25.06 -31.07 -1.34
CA ARG A 87 24.99 -32.00 -0.21
C ARG A 87 25.09 -31.19 1.07
N TYR A 88 23.94 -30.80 1.63
CA TYR A 88 23.90 -30.30 2.99
C TYR A 88 23.98 -31.49 3.95
N THR A 89 25.14 -31.68 4.58
CA THR A 89 25.26 -32.64 5.69
C THR A 89 25.41 -31.98 7.07
N ARG A 90 25.31 -30.66 7.19
CA ARG A 90 24.88 -29.87 8.38
C ARG A 90 25.31 -28.39 8.23
N LEU A 91 24.43 -27.48 8.61
CA LEU A 91 24.72 -26.04 8.77
C LEU A 91 25.46 -25.78 10.11
N PRO A 92 26.26 -24.69 10.23
CA PRO A 92 26.98 -24.34 11.44
C PRO A 92 26.04 -24.03 12.62
N THR A 93 26.39 -24.56 13.79
CA THR A 93 25.64 -24.55 15.06
C THR A 93 25.56 -23.17 15.74
N ALA A 94 25.10 -22.14 15.03
CA ALA A 94 24.96 -20.78 15.57
C ALA A 94 23.73 -20.04 15.03
N MET A 95 22.60 -20.72 14.95
CA MET A 95 21.23 -20.18 14.96
C MET A 95 20.33 -21.34 15.39
N THR A 96 20.40 -21.74 16.65
CA THR A 96 19.32 -22.51 17.26
C THR A 96 18.28 -21.50 17.72
N ASP A 97 17.56 -20.91 16.76
CA ASP A 97 16.15 -20.66 17.05
C ASP A 97 15.57 -22.03 17.43
N PRO A 98 14.80 -22.13 18.52
CA PRO A 98 14.02 -23.33 18.78
C PRO A 98 13.23 -23.64 17.50
N ASP A 99 13.10 -24.92 17.16
CA ASP A 99 12.26 -25.39 16.05
C ASP A 99 11.03 -24.48 15.92
N PRO A 100 10.70 -23.96 14.72
CA PRO A 100 9.50 -23.14 14.57
C PRO A 100 8.36 -23.92 15.22
N ASP A 101 7.71 -23.30 16.22
CA ASP A 101 6.68 -23.96 17.00
C ASP A 101 5.77 -24.76 16.07
N PRO A 102 5.48 -26.04 16.39
CA PRO A 102 4.69 -26.88 15.50
C PRO A 102 3.39 -26.17 15.17
N VAL A 103 3.15 -25.97 13.86
CA VAL A 103 1.94 -25.34 13.34
C VAL A 103 0.73 -26.11 13.88
N ILE A 104 -0.15 -25.42 14.61
CA ILE A 104 -1.30 -26.05 15.26
C ILE A 104 -2.28 -26.52 14.16
N PRO A 105 -2.66 -27.81 14.09
CA PRO A 105 -3.61 -28.29 13.08
C PRO A 105 -4.95 -27.55 13.13
N PHE A 106 -5.59 -27.34 11.98
CA PHE A 106 -6.87 -26.61 11.89
C PHE A 106 -7.98 -27.30 12.68
N GLU A 107 -7.97 -28.63 12.78
CA GLU A 107 -8.95 -29.40 13.55
C GLU A 107 -8.89 -29.07 15.04
N VAL A 108 -7.69 -28.77 15.54
CA VAL A 108 -7.48 -28.36 16.94
C VAL A 108 -8.02 -26.94 17.15
N LEU A 109 -7.75 -26.02 16.23
CA LEU A 109 -8.25 -24.64 16.29
C LEU A 109 -9.78 -24.60 16.14
N GLU A 110 -10.35 -25.42 15.27
CA GLU A 110 -11.80 -25.54 15.09
C GLU A 110 -12.46 -26.00 16.39
N LYS A 111 -11.90 -27.03 17.04
CA LYS A 111 -12.42 -27.52 18.31
C LYS A 111 -12.46 -26.41 19.38
N ARG A 112 -11.43 -25.56 19.44
CA ARG A 112 -11.40 -24.40 20.34
C ARG A 112 -12.49 -23.38 20.03
N VAL A 113 -12.71 -23.07 18.75
CA VAL A 113 -13.83 -22.20 18.33
C VAL A 113 -15.17 -22.79 18.75
N GLN A 114 -15.39 -24.08 18.51
CA GLN A 114 -16.63 -24.78 18.88
C GLN A 114 -16.85 -24.80 20.39
N GLU A 115 -15.80 -25.03 21.18
CA GLU A 115 -15.86 -24.97 22.64
C GLU A 115 -16.21 -23.56 23.12
N GLY A 116 -15.56 -22.53 22.57
CA GLY A 116 -15.88 -21.14 22.87
C GLY A 116 -17.32 -20.77 22.51
N ILE A 117 -17.86 -21.26 21.40
CA ILE A 117 -19.28 -21.08 21.05
C ILE A 117 -20.18 -21.75 22.10
N LYS A 118 -19.90 -23.00 22.48
CA LYS A 118 -20.68 -23.77 23.47
C LYS A 118 -20.69 -23.10 24.84
N THR A 119 -19.56 -22.52 25.26
CA THR A 119 -19.45 -21.79 26.53
C THR A 119 -20.00 -20.37 26.45
N SER A 120 -20.59 -19.97 25.32
CA SER A 120 -21.07 -18.60 25.07
C SER A 120 -19.97 -17.55 25.26
N THR A 121 -18.72 -17.95 25.03
CA THR A 121 -17.58 -17.06 25.00
C THR A 121 -17.73 -16.18 23.76
N GLY A 122 -17.83 -14.87 23.96
CA GLY A 122 -17.88 -13.91 22.85
C GLY A 122 -16.65 -14.04 21.94
N ASN A 123 -16.74 -13.50 20.72
CA ASN A 123 -15.66 -13.60 19.73
C ASN A 123 -14.29 -13.13 20.27
N LEU A 124 -14.29 -12.15 21.20
CA LEU A 124 -13.10 -11.67 21.89
C LEU A 124 -12.36 -12.77 22.66
N GLY A 125 -13.10 -13.58 23.44
CA GLY A 125 -12.52 -14.64 24.24
C GLY A 125 -12.07 -15.83 23.39
N ILE A 126 -12.80 -16.11 22.30
CA ILE A 126 -12.38 -17.11 21.30
C ILE A 126 -11.07 -16.68 20.64
N LEU A 127 -10.98 -15.44 20.20
CA LEU A 127 -9.76 -14.94 19.57
C LEU A 127 -8.58 -14.92 20.53
N ALA A 128 -8.79 -14.50 21.79
CA ALA A 128 -7.76 -14.56 22.83
C ALA A 128 -7.23 -15.99 23.04
N ASP A 129 -8.11 -17.00 23.04
CA ASP A 129 -7.71 -18.41 23.16
C ASP A 129 -6.95 -18.93 21.92
N LEU A 130 -7.36 -18.50 20.71
CA LEU A 130 -6.66 -18.82 19.47
C LEU A 130 -5.27 -18.15 19.38
N MET A 131 -5.15 -16.92 19.89
CA MET A 131 -3.87 -16.21 20.01
C MET A 131 -2.98 -16.84 21.09
N GLY A 132 -3.57 -17.39 22.16
CA GLY A 132 -2.85 -18.02 23.26
C GLY A 132 -1.88 -17.04 23.93
N THR A 133 -0.64 -17.49 24.19
CA THR A 133 0.46 -16.65 24.71
C THR A 133 1.36 -16.09 23.60
N LYS A 134 1.06 -16.36 22.34
CA LYS A 134 1.89 -15.92 21.22
C LYS A 134 1.70 -14.44 21.02
N SER A 135 2.82 -13.70 21.03
CA SER A 135 2.77 -12.25 20.89
C SER A 135 2.35 -11.84 19.49
N ASP A 136 1.81 -10.63 19.37
CA ASP A 136 1.47 -9.89 18.15
C ASP A 136 2.58 -9.83 17.08
N LYS A 137 3.80 -10.26 17.44
CA LYS A 137 4.99 -10.29 16.59
C LYS A 137 5.25 -11.65 15.92
N ASP A 138 4.51 -12.71 16.28
CA ASP A 138 4.62 -14.01 15.61
C ASP A 138 3.84 -13.97 14.29
N LEU A 139 4.50 -13.46 13.24
CA LEU A 139 3.94 -13.34 11.89
C LEU A 139 3.46 -14.68 11.34
N VAL A 140 4.17 -15.78 11.67
CA VAL A 140 3.82 -17.12 11.21
C VAL A 140 2.48 -17.52 11.81
N HIS A 141 2.30 -17.27 13.11
CA HIS A 141 1.02 -17.54 13.79
C HIS A 141 -0.12 -16.68 13.24
N LEU A 142 0.12 -15.39 12.97
CA LEU A 142 -0.91 -14.51 12.40
C LEU A 142 -1.33 -14.94 10.99
N VAL A 143 -0.39 -15.29 10.12
CA VAL A 143 -0.69 -15.85 8.79
C VAL A 143 -1.46 -17.16 8.91
N HIS A 144 -1.07 -18.02 9.85
CA HIS A 144 -1.76 -19.29 10.11
C HIS A 144 -3.19 -19.08 10.58
N LEU A 145 -3.43 -18.13 11.49
CA LEU A 145 -4.76 -17.78 11.96
C LEU A 145 -5.62 -17.16 10.87
N VAL A 146 -5.06 -16.28 10.02
CA VAL A 146 -5.80 -15.73 8.88
C VAL A 146 -6.27 -16.85 7.94
N ASN A 147 -5.38 -17.79 7.61
CA ASN A 147 -5.73 -18.96 6.80
C ASN A 147 -6.76 -19.86 7.48
N PHE A 148 -6.61 -20.11 8.78
CA PHE A 148 -7.58 -20.88 9.56
C PHE A 148 -8.96 -20.23 9.56
N LEU A 149 -9.05 -18.92 9.81
CA LEU A 149 -10.32 -18.21 9.83
C LEU A 149 -10.95 -18.16 8.44
N HIS A 150 -10.15 -18.03 7.38
CA HIS A 150 -10.65 -18.13 6.01
C HIS A 150 -11.18 -19.54 5.70
N TRP A 151 -10.44 -20.59 6.08
CA TRP A 151 -10.91 -21.97 5.98
C TRP A 151 -12.22 -22.18 6.76
N LEU A 152 -12.32 -21.64 7.97
CA LEU A 152 -13.52 -21.73 8.78
C LEU A 152 -14.72 -21.05 8.10
N ARG A 153 -14.49 -19.94 7.39
CA ARG A 153 -15.51 -19.21 6.62
C ARG A 153 -16.12 -20.06 5.50
N SER A 154 -15.36 -20.99 4.92
CA SER A 154 -15.88 -21.92 3.89
C SER A 154 -16.98 -22.86 4.40
N ARG A 155 -17.23 -22.89 5.71
CA ARG A 155 -18.29 -23.68 6.34
C ARG A 155 -19.57 -22.86 6.49
N PRO A 156 -20.73 -23.33 5.96
CA PRO A 156 -21.98 -22.57 5.96
C PRO A 156 -22.47 -22.12 7.33
N ASP A 157 -22.18 -22.88 8.39
CA ASP A 157 -22.58 -22.59 9.77
C ASP A 157 -21.59 -21.67 10.52
N MET A 158 -20.45 -21.34 9.91
CA MET A 158 -19.36 -20.61 10.55
C MET A 158 -18.97 -19.31 9.85
N GLU A 159 -19.52 -18.99 8.68
CA GLU A 159 -19.18 -17.78 7.91
C GLU A 159 -19.22 -16.51 8.77
N SER A 160 -20.37 -16.20 9.38
CA SER A 160 -20.52 -15.00 10.23
C SER A 160 -19.59 -15.01 11.45
N LYS A 161 -19.27 -16.18 11.99
CA LYS A 161 -18.34 -16.32 13.12
C LYS A 161 -16.91 -16.03 12.67
N ALA A 162 -16.50 -16.58 11.53
CA ALA A 162 -15.20 -16.37 10.92
C ALA A 162 -14.98 -14.90 10.56
N ASP A 163 -15.95 -14.25 9.93
CA ASP A 163 -15.90 -12.82 9.59
C ASP A 163 -15.73 -11.96 10.86
N GLY A 164 -16.47 -12.28 11.92
CA GLY A 164 -16.35 -11.60 13.21
C GLY A 164 -15.00 -11.79 13.89
N LEU A 165 -14.38 -12.97 13.75
CA LEU A 165 -13.03 -13.24 14.26
C LEU A 165 -11.94 -12.56 13.42
N GLN A 166 -12.10 -12.53 12.10
CA GLN A 166 -11.18 -11.80 11.20
C GLN A 166 -11.21 -10.30 11.49
N LYS A 167 -12.41 -9.72 11.67
CA LYS A 167 -12.56 -8.33 12.06
C LYS A 167 -11.81 -8.01 13.35
N LEU A 168 -12.03 -8.81 14.40
CA LEU A 168 -11.34 -8.60 15.67
C LEU A 168 -9.83 -8.75 15.55
N LEU A 169 -9.35 -9.71 14.76
CA LEU A 169 -7.93 -9.91 14.51
C LEU A 169 -7.28 -8.67 13.86
N ILE A 170 -7.99 -8.00 12.96
CA ILE A 170 -7.58 -6.75 12.30
C ILE A 170 -7.67 -5.52 13.21
N ASP A 171 -8.65 -5.49 14.10
CA ASP A 171 -8.83 -4.42 15.08
C ASP A 171 -7.73 -4.49 16.15
N TRP A 172 -7.26 -5.70 16.48
CA TRP A 172 -6.21 -5.94 17.46
C TRP A 172 -4.80 -5.76 16.92
N HIS A 173 -4.56 -6.11 15.66
CA HIS A 173 -3.21 -6.09 15.08
C HIS A 173 -3.19 -5.48 13.67
N ASP A 174 -2.10 -4.77 13.37
CA ASP A 174 -1.89 -4.20 12.03
C ASP A 174 -1.40 -5.22 10.99
N HIS A 175 -0.69 -6.27 11.41
CA HIS A 175 -0.12 -7.26 10.49
C HIS A 175 -1.17 -8.05 9.67
N PRO A 176 -2.29 -8.53 10.24
CA PRO A 176 -3.37 -9.15 9.49
C PRO A 176 -3.87 -8.30 8.32
N ARG A 177 -3.84 -6.96 8.44
CA ARG A 177 -4.25 -6.03 7.36
C ARG A 177 -3.41 -6.20 6.10
N LYS A 178 -2.13 -6.53 6.25
CA LYS A 178 -1.18 -6.74 5.14
C LYS A 178 -1.28 -8.14 4.55
N VAL A 179 -1.65 -9.13 5.35
CA VAL A 179 -1.66 -10.55 4.96
C VAL A 179 -2.99 -10.98 4.36
N LEU A 180 -4.10 -10.43 4.83
CA LEU A 180 -5.45 -10.80 4.40
C LEU A 180 -5.68 -10.66 2.90
N PRO A 181 -5.30 -9.55 2.23
CA PRO A 181 -5.46 -9.45 0.78
C PRO A 181 -4.77 -10.58 0.01
N GLU A 182 -3.57 -10.98 0.43
CA GLU A 182 -2.83 -12.09 -0.18
C GLU A 182 -3.52 -13.44 0.06
N VAL A 183 -4.02 -13.68 1.28
CA VAL A 183 -4.74 -14.92 1.60
C VAL A 183 -6.04 -15.01 0.81
N TRP A 184 -6.81 -13.92 0.71
CA TRP A 184 -8.02 -13.88 -0.12
C TRP A 184 -7.70 -14.17 -1.58
N LYS A 185 -6.60 -13.61 -2.10
CA LYS A 185 -6.18 -13.84 -3.49
C LYS A 185 -5.75 -15.29 -3.73
N GLN A 186 -4.98 -15.88 -2.80
CA GLN A 186 -4.56 -17.28 -2.88
C GLN A 186 -5.73 -18.26 -2.86
N ASN A 187 -6.83 -17.89 -2.22
CA ASN A 187 -8.06 -18.67 -2.19
C ASN A 187 -9.06 -18.26 -3.30
N GLU A 188 -8.58 -17.55 -4.34
CA GLU A 188 -9.35 -17.19 -5.53
C GLU A 188 -10.65 -16.42 -5.25
N MET A 189 -10.67 -15.64 -4.16
CA MET A 189 -11.82 -14.79 -3.85
C MET A 189 -12.02 -13.72 -4.92
N THR A 190 -13.28 -13.33 -5.15
CA THR A 190 -13.63 -12.20 -6.01
C THR A 190 -13.62 -10.89 -5.25
N SER A 191 -13.46 -9.77 -5.97
CA SER A 191 -13.56 -8.41 -5.38
C SER A 191 -14.88 -8.18 -4.66
N LYS A 192 -15.97 -8.77 -5.15
CA LYS A 192 -17.30 -8.68 -4.54
C LYS A 192 -17.39 -9.43 -3.23
N GLU A 193 -16.88 -10.67 -3.17
CA GLU A 193 -16.89 -11.45 -1.93
C GLU A 193 -16.04 -10.78 -0.85
N VAL A 194 -14.87 -10.24 -1.22
CA VAL A 194 -14.04 -9.47 -0.29
C VAL A 194 -14.77 -8.22 0.18
N LEU A 195 -15.45 -7.50 -0.72
CA LEU A 195 -16.27 -6.35 -0.35
C LEU A 195 -17.36 -6.73 0.65
N ASP A 196 -18.03 -7.87 0.42
CA ASP A 196 -19.10 -8.37 1.28
C ASP A 196 -18.61 -8.74 2.69
N ILE A 197 -17.36 -9.22 2.83
CA ILE A 197 -16.71 -9.39 4.14
C ILE A 197 -16.51 -8.02 4.79
N VAL A 198 -15.79 -7.14 4.08
CA VAL A 198 -15.23 -5.96 4.74
C VAL A 198 -16.27 -4.87 4.97
N LYS A 199 -17.41 -4.85 4.27
CA LYS A 199 -18.45 -3.80 4.35
C LYS A 199 -19.13 -3.58 5.71
N SER A 200 -18.71 -4.33 6.73
CA SER A 200 -19.16 -4.17 8.12
C SER A 200 -18.05 -3.75 9.11
N TRP A 201 -16.83 -3.48 8.63
CA TRP A 201 -15.63 -3.10 9.39
C TRP A 201 -15.42 -1.55 9.39
N GLU A 202 -14.48 -0.95 10.10
CA GLU A 202 -14.28 0.52 9.98
C GLU A 202 -13.19 0.89 8.97
N VAL A 203 -12.32 -0.06 8.63
CA VAL A 203 -11.11 0.10 7.80
C VAL A 203 -11.29 -0.40 6.35
N GLU A 204 -12.55 -0.65 5.98
CA GLU A 204 -13.03 -1.57 4.93
C GLU A 204 -12.52 -1.27 3.53
N LYS A 205 -12.75 -0.02 3.09
CA LYS A 205 -12.66 0.32 1.67
C LYS A 205 -11.22 0.36 1.20
N LYS A 206 -10.27 0.70 2.09
CA LYS A 206 -8.84 0.66 1.77
C LYS A 206 -8.38 -0.77 1.54
N MET A 207 -8.68 -1.68 2.47
CA MET A 207 -8.25 -3.08 2.37
C MET A 207 -8.87 -3.80 1.18
N TRP A 208 -10.14 -3.49 0.89
CA TRP A 208 -10.76 -3.94 -0.35
C TRP A 208 -10.05 -3.40 -1.59
N LEU A 209 -9.64 -2.12 -1.60
CA LEU A 209 -8.90 -1.55 -2.72
C LEU A 209 -7.50 -2.15 -2.87
N GLU A 210 -6.82 -2.44 -1.76
CA GLU A 210 -5.54 -3.19 -1.74
C GLU A 210 -5.72 -4.57 -2.37
N PHE A 211 -6.80 -5.27 -2.03
CA PHE A 211 -7.14 -6.54 -2.67
C PHE A 211 -7.42 -6.40 -4.17
N VAL A 212 -8.17 -5.36 -4.58
CA VAL A 212 -8.46 -5.09 -5.99
C VAL A 212 -7.18 -4.80 -6.77
N GLU A 213 -6.28 -3.97 -6.25
CA GLU A 213 -4.97 -3.69 -6.84
C GLU A 213 -4.15 -4.97 -6.99
N LEU A 214 -4.09 -5.76 -5.93
CA LEU A 214 -3.32 -7.00 -5.90
C LEU A 214 -3.87 -8.05 -6.89
N SER A 215 -5.18 -8.09 -7.09
CA SER A 215 -5.86 -9.12 -7.88
C SER A 215 -6.13 -8.73 -9.33
N ARG A 216 -5.86 -7.47 -9.72
CA ARG A 216 -6.15 -7.02 -11.08
C ARG A 216 -5.23 -7.71 -12.10
N PRO A 217 -5.78 -8.18 -13.23
CA PRO A 217 -4.98 -8.77 -14.28
C PRO A 217 -4.15 -7.69 -14.99
N LYS A 218 -2.95 -8.04 -15.45
CA LYS A 218 -2.09 -7.13 -16.25
C LYS A 218 -2.74 -6.75 -17.58
N GLU A 219 -3.54 -7.63 -18.15
CA GLU A 219 -4.30 -7.42 -19.39
C GLU A 219 -5.80 -7.29 -19.06
N GLY A 220 -6.49 -6.33 -19.67
CA GLY A 220 -7.94 -6.16 -19.47
C GLY A 220 -8.32 -5.41 -18.18
N ASP A 221 -7.37 -4.75 -17.51
CA ASP A 221 -7.54 -4.01 -16.25
C ASP A 221 -8.78 -3.10 -16.24
N SER A 222 -9.05 -2.39 -17.34
CA SER A 222 -10.21 -1.48 -17.44
C SER A 222 -11.56 -2.18 -17.20
N MET A 223 -11.76 -3.40 -17.71
CA MET A 223 -13.03 -4.13 -17.52
C MET A 223 -13.16 -4.67 -16.10
N TYR A 224 -12.05 -5.15 -15.53
CA TYR A 224 -12.00 -5.60 -14.14
C TYR A 224 -12.32 -4.46 -13.17
N LEU A 225 -11.66 -3.30 -13.31
CA LEU A 225 -11.89 -2.14 -12.46
C LEU A 225 -13.30 -1.56 -12.61
N LYS A 226 -13.89 -1.62 -13.81
CA LYS A 226 -15.30 -1.28 -14.03
C LYS A 226 -16.24 -2.21 -13.24
N GLY A 227 -15.96 -3.51 -13.26
CA GLY A 227 -16.70 -4.50 -12.47
C GLY A 227 -16.58 -4.23 -10.97
N ALA A 228 -15.36 -4.06 -10.46
CA ALA A 228 -15.10 -3.78 -9.06
C ALA A 228 -15.73 -2.45 -8.60
N LEU A 229 -15.67 -1.41 -9.43
CA LEU A 229 -16.35 -0.14 -9.13
C LEU A 229 -17.86 -0.32 -9.08
N LYS A 230 -18.45 -1.12 -9.99
CA LYS A 230 -19.87 -1.42 -9.95
C LYS A 230 -20.24 -2.15 -8.66
N ASP A 231 -19.48 -3.16 -8.26
CA ASP A 231 -19.70 -3.88 -7.00
C ASP A 231 -19.67 -2.91 -5.79
N LEU A 232 -18.72 -1.97 -5.79
CA LEU A 232 -18.62 -0.93 -4.76
C LEU A 232 -19.86 -0.02 -4.72
N LEU A 233 -20.35 0.43 -5.87
CA LEU A 233 -21.53 1.29 -5.95
C LEU A 233 -22.81 0.54 -5.57
N ASP A 234 -22.93 -0.73 -5.97
CA ASP A 234 -24.08 -1.59 -5.65
C ASP A 234 -24.12 -1.92 -4.15
N ALA A 235 -22.96 -2.05 -3.49
CA ALA A 235 -22.89 -2.34 -2.05
C ALA A 235 -23.31 -1.16 -1.16
N TYR A 236 -23.13 0.09 -1.61
CA TYR A 236 -23.55 1.27 -0.84
C TYR A 236 -24.35 2.26 -1.73
N PRO A 237 -25.59 1.91 -2.12
CA PRO A 237 -26.37 2.70 -3.06
C PRO A 237 -26.78 4.08 -2.52
N TYR A 238 -26.77 4.25 -1.20
CA TYR A 238 -27.08 5.51 -0.53
C TYR A 238 -25.85 6.37 -0.24
N ASP A 239 -24.64 5.84 -0.41
CA ASP A 239 -23.44 6.64 -0.25
C ASP A 239 -23.35 7.55 -1.47
N HIS A 240 -23.51 8.86 -1.24
CA HIS A 240 -23.53 9.80 -2.33
C HIS A 240 -22.21 9.70 -3.09
N ASN A 241 -22.26 9.38 -4.38
CA ASN A 241 -21.19 9.44 -5.40
C ASN A 241 -19.97 10.33 -5.11
N VAL A 242 -20.21 11.50 -4.52
CA VAL A 242 -19.17 12.42 -4.08
C VAL A 242 -18.23 11.83 -3.01
N ARG A 243 -18.75 11.05 -2.07
CA ARG A 243 -17.96 10.36 -1.04
C ARG A 243 -16.94 9.40 -1.66
N TYR A 244 -17.27 8.77 -2.79
CA TYR A 244 -16.31 7.95 -3.53
C TYR A 244 -15.25 8.76 -4.25
N GLY A 245 -15.62 9.91 -4.83
CA GLY A 245 -14.65 10.87 -5.36
C GLY A 245 -13.62 11.26 -4.29
N VAL A 246 -14.07 11.59 -3.08
CA VAL A 246 -13.21 11.94 -1.93
C VAL A 246 -12.41 10.74 -1.42
N PHE A 247 -13.02 9.57 -1.34
CA PHE A 247 -12.34 8.32 -0.97
C PHE A 247 -11.17 8.05 -1.92
N PHE A 248 -11.39 8.10 -3.24
CA PHE A 248 -10.30 7.90 -4.20
C PHE A 248 -9.26 9.02 -4.12
N GLN A 249 -9.64 10.28 -3.87
CA GLN A 249 -8.65 11.35 -3.62
C GLN A 249 -7.74 11.03 -2.42
N LYS A 250 -8.29 10.48 -1.33
CA LYS A 250 -7.48 10.01 -0.19
C LYS A 250 -6.51 8.90 -0.62
N MET A 251 -6.94 7.98 -1.49
CA MET A 251 -6.11 6.87 -1.95
C MET A 251 -5.05 7.30 -2.98
N LEU A 252 -5.22 8.44 -3.66
CA LEU A 252 -4.17 9.01 -4.53
C LEU A 252 -2.93 9.48 -3.75
N GLU A 253 -3.06 9.70 -2.43
CA GLU A 253 -1.95 10.02 -1.54
C GLU A 253 -1.13 8.77 -1.15
N ASP A 254 -1.67 7.57 -1.37
CA ASP A 254 -1.01 6.29 -1.12
C ASP A 254 -0.31 5.82 -2.41
N THR A 255 1.02 5.65 -2.38
CA THR A 255 1.81 5.32 -3.57
C THR A 255 1.41 3.99 -4.20
N ASP A 256 0.99 3.03 -3.38
CA ASP A 256 0.71 1.67 -3.82
C ASP A 256 -0.69 1.58 -4.44
N LEU A 257 -1.61 2.45 -4.01
CA LEU A 257 -3.01 2.48 -4.49
C LEU A 257 -3.29 3.59 -5.50
N LYS A 258 -2.31 4.44 -5.79
CA LYS A 258 -2.48 5.64 -6.62
C LYS A 258 -3.08 5.32 -7.99
N GLU A 259 -2.55 4.32 -8.68
CA GLU A 259 -2.96 4.02 -10.05
C GLU A 259 -4.37 3.40 -10.12
N VAL A 260 -4.71 2.47 -9.22
CA VAL A 260 -6.08 1.94 -9.13
C VAL A 260 -7.08 3.02 -8.72
N ALA A 261 -6.73 3.85 -7.73
CA ALA A 261 -7.59 4.92 -7.25
C ALA A 261 -7.87 5.94 -8.36
N LYS A 262 -6.85 6.31 -9.14
CA LYS A 262 -6.99 7.19 -10.30
C LYS A 262 -7.89 6.59 -11.36
N SER A 263 -7.69 5.32 -11.68
CA SER A 263 -8.46 4.61 -12.71
C SER A 263 -9.93 4.47 -12.30
N MET A 264 -10.20 4.06 -11.07
CA MET A 264 -11.56 3.97 -10.53
C MET A 264 -12.25 5.33 -10.42
N GLN A 265 -11.54 6.38 -10.00
CA GLN A 265 -12.08 7.73 -9.96
C GLN A 265 -12.44 8.25 -11.35
N THR A 266 -11.58 8.00 -12.34
CA THR A 266 -11.82 8.39 -13.74
C THR A 266 -13.07 7.70 -14.27
N GLU A 267 -13.22 6.40 -14.01
CA GLU A 267 -14.40 5.63 -14.41
C GLU A 267 -15.68 6.11 -13.69
N LEU A 268 -15.60 6.36 -12.38
CA LEU A 268 -16.71 6.91 -11.60
C LEU A 268 -17.20 8.24 -12.20
N PHE A 269 -16.28 9.13 -12.52
CA PHE A 269 -16.60 10.43 -13.11
C PHE A 269 -17.18 10.29 -14.51
N ALA A 270 -16.65 9.37 -15.33
CA ALA A 270 -17.20 9.08 -16.65
C ALA A 270 -18.66 8.60 -16.55
N GLN A 271 -18.98 7.70 -15.62
CA GLN A 271 -20.36 7.24 -15.38
C GLN A 271 -21.29 8.38 -14.94
N HIS A 272 -20.80 9.30 -14.11
CA HIS A 272 -21.58 10.48 -13.70
C HIS A 272 -21.84 11.44 -14.85
N ILE A 273 -20.83 11.73 -15.68
CA ILE A 273 -20.95 12.57 -16.86
C ILE A 273 -21.96 11.96 -17.84
N ALA A 274 -21.86 10.65 -18.10
CA ALA A 274 -22.80 9.91 -18.93
C ALA A 274 -24.23 9.95 -18.35
N GLY A 275 -24.35 9.85 -17.02
CA GLY A 275 -25.59 10.06 -16.26
C GLY A 275 -26.05 11.51 -16.14
N LYS A 276 -25.54 12.42 -16.98
CA LYS A 276 -25.90 13.85 -17.04
C LYS A 276 -25.66 14.64 -15.75
N LYS A 277 -24.74 14.19 -14.89
CA LYS A 277 -24.31 14.98 -13.72
C LYS A 277 -23.37 16.09 -14.20
N THR A 278 -23.69 17.32 -13.82
CA THR A 278 -22.84 18.50 -14.06
C THR A 278 -22.02 18.85 -12.82
N PRO A 279 -20.93 19.63 -12.94
CA PRO A 279 -20.19 20.16 -11.79
C PRO A 279 -21.12 20.86 -10.79
N ARG A 280 -22.14 21.57 -11.28
CA ARG A 280 -23.13 22.23 -10.41
C ARG A 280 -23.96 21.24 -9.59
N ASN A 281 -24.34 20.09 -10.16
CA ASN A 281 -25.06 19.05 -9.41
C ASN A 281 -24.19 18.45 -8.31
N VAL A 282 -22.91 18.20 -8.61
CA VAL A 282 -21.93 17.63 -7.67
C VAL A 282 -21.64 18.62 -6.54
N LEU A 283 -21.49 19.90 -6.87
CA LEU A 283 -21.35 20.98 -5.90
C LEU A 283 -22.55 21.02 -4.94
N ASN A 284 -23.76 21.21 -5.47
CA ASN A 284 -24.96 21.42 -4.64
C ASN A 284 -25.28 20.25 -3.69
N ASN A 285 -24.97 19.00 -4.09
CA ASN A 285 -25.39 17.83 -3.34
C ASN A 285 -24.41 17.36 -2.26
N ALA A 286 -23.15 17.79 -2.33
CA ALA A 286 -22.14 17.18 -1.46
C ALA A 286 -20.99 18.09 -1.08
N PHE A 287 -20.93 19.28 -1.66
CA PHE A 287 -19.85 20.21 -1.44
C PHE A 287 -20.42 21.61 -1.33
N ASN A 288 -20.59 22.13 -0.12
CA ASN A 288 -20.54 23.58 0.06
C ASN A 288 -19.10 24.07 -0.21
N ALA A 289 -18.53 23.77 -1.40
CA ALA A 289 -17.15 24.02 -1.80
C ALA A 289 -16.79 25.49 -1.84
N LEU A 290 -17.81 26.33 -1.88
CA LEU A 290 -17.69 27.77 -1.89
C LEU A 290 -17.10 28.31 -0.56
N SER A 291 -16.87 27.45 0.44
CA SER A 291 -16.15 27.79 1.68
C SER A 291 -14.96 26.85 1.95
N MET A 292 -14.67 25.90 1.06
CA MET A 292 -13.70 24.84 1.32
C MET A 292 -12.29 25.32 1.00
N SER A 293 -11.35 25.09 1.92
CA SER A 293 -9.92 25.22 1.62
C SER A 293 -9.56 24.33 0.44
N HIS A 294 -8.68 24.81 -0.44
CA HIS A 294 -8.17 24.05 -1.59
C HIS A 294 -7.35 22.82 -1.15
N GLU A 295 -6.93 22.78 0.11
CA GLU A 295 -6.26 21.65 0.73
C GLU A 295 -7.21 20.49 1.05
N LEU A 296 -8.52 20.74 1.12
CA LEU A 296 -9.51 19.70 1.41
C LEU A 296 -9.65 18.73 0.25
N ARG A 297 -9.73 17.43 0.58
CA ARG A 297 -9.85 16.35 -0.41
C ARG A 297 -11.13 16.47 -1.23
N GLU A 298 -12.16 17.03 -0.62
CA GLU A 298 -13.43 17.42 -1.21
C GLU A 298 -13.24 18.41 -2.37
N PHE A 299 -12.45 19.47 -2.15
CA PHE A 299 -12.15 20.44 -3.20
C PHE A 299 -11.36 19.80 -4.34
N ARG A 300 -10.37 18.96 -4.02
CA ARG A 300 -9.56 18.23 -5.02
C ARG A 300 -10.41 17.26 -5.85
N ALA A 301 -11.32 16.52 -5.22
CA ALA A 301 -12.26 15.63 -5.89
C ALA A 301 -13.18 16.40 -6.84
N PHE A 302 -13.72 17.53 -6.37
CA PHE A 302 -14.56 18.42 -7.16
C PHE A 302 -13.80 19.01 -8.36
N LYS A 303 -12.56 19.47 -8.16
CA LYS A 303 -11.67 19.94 -9.23
C LYS A 303 -11.45 18.84 -10.27
N ALA A 304 -11.04 17.65 -9.85
CA ALA A 304 -10.80 16.53 -10.75
C ALA A 304 -12.06 16.16 -11.58
N PHE A 305 -13.23 16.10 -10.94
CA PHE A 305 -14.49 15.87 -11.66
C PHE A 305 -14.79 16.96 -12.69
N THR A 306 -14.61 18.23 -12.30
CA THR A 306 -14.88 19.39 -13.16
C THR A 306 -13.97 19.42 -14.38
N LEU A 307 -12.67 19.10 -14.20
CA LEU A 307 -11.71 19.00 -15.29
C LEU A 307 -12.09 17.89 -16.29
N GLN A 308 -12.44 16.71 -15.79
CA GLN A 308 -12.86 15.60 -16.65
C GLN A 308 -14.19 15.90 -17.37
N TYR A 309 -15.14 16.55 -16.69
CA TYR A 309 -16.38 17.01 -17.32
C TYR A 309 -16.10 18.02 -18.45
N ALA A 310 -15.23 18.99 -18.19
CA ALA A 310 -14.86 20.03 -19.15
C ALA A 310 -14.22 19.42 -20.41
N GLU A 311 -13.28 18.49 -20.23
CA GLU A 311 -12.66 17.75 -21.32
C GLU A 311 -13.69 16.93 -22.11
N ALA A 312 -14.57 16.20 -21.41
CA ALA A 312 -15.58 15.37 -22.06
C ALA A 312 -16.61 16.17 -22.88
N LYS A 313 -16.88 17.44 -22.51
CA LYS A 313 -17.90 18.28 -23.16
C LYS A 313 -17.37 19.33 -24.13
N GLY A 314 -16.14 19.77 -23.96
CA GLY A 314 -15.55 20.84 -24.78
C GLY A 314 -14.09 20.61 -25.15
N GLY A 315 -13.57 19.40 -24.94
CA GLY A 315 -12.18 19.05 -25.25
C GLY A 315 -11.16 19.84 -24.44
N ASN A 316 -9.94 19.92 -24.96
CA ASN A 316 -8.81 20.57 -24.28
C ASN A 316 -9.07 22.06 -24.00
N THR A 317 -9.76 22.77 -24.89
CA THR A 317 -10.04 24.19 -24.70
C THR A 317 -10.88 24.45 -23.45
N LEU A 318 -11.98 23.70 -23.26
CA LEU A 318 -12.82 23.88 -22.08
C LEU A 318 -12.13 23.38 -20.81
N ARG A 319 -11.29 22.35 -20.92
CA ARG A 319 -10.45 21.86 -19.83
C ARG A 319 -9.45 22.92 -19.36
N GLU A 320 -8.74 23.58 -20.28
CA GLU A 320 -7.78 24.66 -19.97
C GLU A 320 -8.47 25.83 -19.26
N GLU A 321 -9.66 26.24 -19.71
CA GLU A 321 -10.45 27.27 -19.02
C GLU A 321 -10.83 26.86 -17.58
N ALA A 322 -11.14 25.57 -17.38
CA ALA A 322 -11.44 25.04 -16.05
C ALA A 322 -10.19 25.07 -15.15
N GLU A 323 -9.04 24.65 -15.68
CA GLU A 323 -7.75 24.70 -14.98
C GLU A 323 -7.40 26.12 -14.56
N GLU A 324 -7.58 27.11 -15.45
CA GLU A 324 -7.35 28.52 -15.15
C GLU A 324 -8.29 29.03 -14.04
N ALA A 325 -9.57 28.64 -14.08
CA ALA A 325 -10.55 29.02 -13.06
C ALA A 325 -10.18 28.46 -11.67
N PHE A 326 -9.72 27.21 -11.59
CA PHE A 326 -9.25 26.62 -10.33
C PHE A 326 -7.93 27.23 -9.85
N ALA A 327 -6.99 27.52 -10.75
CA ALA A 327 -5.72 28.16 -10.38
C ALA A 327 -5.94 29.57 -9.80
N LYS A 328 -6.91 30.34 -10.34
CA LYS A 328 -7.33 31.63 -9.77
C LYS A 328 -7.92 31.48 -8.37
N ALA A 329 -8.79 30.49 -8.17
CA ALA A 329 -9.39 30.22 -6.86
C ALA A 329 -8.34 29.82 -5.80
N GLU A 330 -7.33 29.02 -6.17
CA GLU A 330 -6.22 28.62 -5.31
C GLU A 330 -5.34 29.80 -4.88
N ARG A 331 -5.21 30.84 -5.72
CA ARG A 331 -4.50 32.09 -5.40
C ARG A 331 -5.29 33.07 -4.53
N GLY A 332 -6.51 32.72 -4.11
CA GLY A 332 -7.35 33.58 -3.28
C GLY A 332 -8.19 34.61 -4.04
N GLU A 333 -8.19 34.59 -5.38
CA GLU A 333 -8.93 35.54 -6.25
C GLU A 333 -10.44 35.22 -6.37
N ARG A 334 -11.01 34.59 -5.33
CA ARG A 334 -12.41 34.21 -5.13
C ARG A 334 -12.95 33.08 -6.02
N ILE A 335 -13.76 32.27 -5.34
CA ILE A 335 -14.71 31.27 -5.83
C ILE A 335 -15.58 31.72 -7.02
N GLU A 336 -15.72 33.03 -7.26
CA GLU A 336 -16.44 33.63 -8.38
C GLU A 336 -15.94 33.13 -9.76
N ALA A 337 -14.64 32.85 -9.91
CA ALA A 337 -14.08 32.28 -11.14
C ALA A 337 -14.65 30.89 -11.45
N ILE A 338 -14.69 30.01 -10.43
CA ILE A 338 -15.28 28.67 -10.53
C ILE A 338 -16.79 28.77 -10.80
N GLN A 339 -17.50 29.69 -10.13
CA GLN A 339 -18.93 29.92 -10.37
C GLN A 339 -19.22 30.42 -11.78
N SER A 340 -18.40 31.34 -12.31
CA SER A 340 -18.51 31.84 -13.68
C SER A 340 -18.30 30.71 -14.70
N PHE A 341 -17.25 29.90 -14.49
CA PHE A 341 -17.00 28.70 -15.29
C PHE A 341 -18.18 27.71 -15.23
N MET A 342 -18.73 27.44 -14.04
CA MET A 342 -19.89 26.55 -13.89
C MET A 342 -21.15 27.08 -14.59
N LYS A 343 -21.38 28.41 -14.55
CA LYS A 343 -22.48 29.03 -15.32
C LYS A 343 -22.28 28.79 -16.83
N LYS A 344 -21.05 28.93 -17.33
CA LYS A 344 -20.70 28.65 -18.73
C LYS A 344 -20.94 27.17 -19.08
N CYS A 345 -20.56 26.24 -18.21
CA CYS A 345 -20.80 24.79 -18.39
C CYS A 345 -22.28 24.41 -18.44
N ASN A 346 -23.12 25.07 -17.63
CA ASN A 346 -24.57 24.84 -17.66
C ASN A 346 -25.22 25.23 -18.99
N ILE A 347 -24.66 26.21 -19.70
CA ILE A 347 -25.15 26.64 -21.02
C ILE A 347 -24.88 25.57 -22.08
N TYR A 348 -23.77 24.82 -21.95
CA TYR A 348 -23.48 23.68 -22.83
C TYR A 348 -24.45 22.52 -22.62
N HIS A 349 -24.91 22.29 -21.39
CA HIS A 349 -25.84 21.20 -21.09
C HIS A 349 -27.27 21.43 -21.60
N GLN A 350 -27.67 22.67 -21.89
CA GLN A 350 -29.00 23.00 -22.41
C GLN A 350 -29.08 22.97 -23.95
N LYS A 351 -27.95 22.82 -24.64
CA LYS A 351 -27.87 22.82 -26.11
C LYS A 351 -27.76 21.42 -26.73
N GLU A 352 -27.55 20.40 -25.91
CA GLU A 352 -27.64 18.96 -26.25
C GLU A 352 -29.00 18.41 -25.84
#